data_AF-A0A947ET78-F1
#
_entry.id   AF-A0A947ET78-F1
#
_cell.length_a   1.000
_cell.length_b   1.000
_cell.length_c   1.000
_cell.angle_alpha   90.00
_cell.angle_beta   90.00
_cell.angle_gamma   90.00
#
_symmetry.space_group_name_H-M   'P 1'
#
loop_
_entity.id
_entity.type
_entity.pdbx_description
1 polymer ?
#
loop_
_entity_poly.entity_id
_entity_poly.type
_entity_poly.pdbx_seq_one_letter_code
_entity_poly.pdbx_strand_id
1 'polypeptide(L)' 'EDAGYFVISGAIQNRAYDHEAQNINILRKNGEVLDVAEASDHLNLVAHAKTVEKFYICYPRECVT' A
#
# COMPACT_ATOMS: atom_id res chain seq x y z
N GLU A 1 33.14 11.78 -10.98
CA GLU A 1 32.61 10.62 -10.21
C GLU A 1 31.34 11.00 -9.43
N ASP A 2 30.54 11.96 -9.92
CA ASP A 2 29.66 12.78 -9.06
C ASP A 2 28.16 12.57 -9.29
N ALA A 3 27.77 11.85 -10.35
CA ALA A 3 26.37 11.64 -10.71
C ALA A 3 25.59 10.83 -9.66
N GLY A 4 26.29 10.00 -8.87
CA GLY A 4 25.66 9.17 -7.82
C GLY A 4 25.04 9.97 -6.66
N TYR A 5 25.47 11.21 -6.43
CA TYR A 5 24.89 12.07 -5.39
C TYR A 5 23.54 12.67 -5.80
N PHE A 6 23.26 12.76 -7.10
CA PHE A 6 22.07 13.42 -7.63
C PHE A 6 21.00 12.44 -8.10
N VAL A 7 21.35 11.16 -8.26
CA VAL A 7 20.44 10.11 -8.69
C VAL A 7 20.04 9.27 -7.48
N ILE A 8 18.75 9.33 -7.13
CA ILE A 8 18.19 8.54 -6.04
C ILE A 8 17.26 7.50 -6.66
N SER A 9 17.46 6.24 -6.33
CA SER A 9 16.56 5.15 -6.72
C SER A 9 16.07 4.40 -5.49
N GLY A 10 14.89 3.79 -5.61
CA GLY A 10 14.32 3.03 -4.53
C GLY A 10 13.00 2.35 -4.91
N ALA A 11 12.41 1.70 -3.92
CA ALA A 11 11.09 1.11 -4.01
C ALA A 11 10.19 1.70 -2.93
N ILE A 12 8.92 1.92 -3.26
CA ILE A 12 7.87 2.28 -2.32
C ILE A 12 6.81 1.21 -2.39
N GLN A 13 6.43 0.68 -1.23
CA GLN A 13 5.36 -0.30 -1.11
C GLN A 13 4.16 0.36 -0.44
N ASN A 14 2.97 0.16 -1.00
CA ASN A 14 1.71 0.53 -0.36
C ASN A 14 0.86 -0.73 -0.19
N ARG A 15 0.63 -1.11 1.07
CA ARG A 15 -0.32 -2.15 1.45
C ARG A 15 -1.45 -1.47 2.21
N ALA A 16 -2.62 -1.38 1.60
CA ALA A 16 -3.74 -0.64 2.19
C ALA A 16 -4.55 -1.48 3.20
N TYR A 17 -4.44 -2.81 3.17
CA TYR A 17 -5.04 -3.69 4.18
C TYR A 17 -4.17 -4.92 4.45
N ASP A 18 -4.05 -5.31 5.73
CA ASP A 18 -3.35 -6.51 6.17
C ASP A 18 -4.25 -7.37 7.05
N HIS A 19 -4.79 -8.45 6.48
CA HIS A 19 -5.68 -9.38 7.18
C HIS A 19 -4.94 -10.36 8.12
N GLU A 20 -3.61 -10.38 8.13
CA GLU A 20 -2.84 -11.21 9.08
C GLU A 20 -2.42 -10.44 10.34
N ALA A 21 -2.37 -9.11 10.27
CA ALA A 21 -1.88 -8.27 11.37
C ALA A 21 -2.83 -7.15 11.79
N GLN A 22 -3.77 -6.71 10.95
CA GLN A 22 -4.59 -5.49 11.15
C GLN A 22 -6.07 -5.68 10.77
N ASN A 23 -6.65 -6.78 11.24
CA ASN A 23 -8.05 -7.12 11.03
C ASN A 23 -8.99 -6.10 11.68
N ILE A 24 -9.99 -5.66 10.93
CA ILE A 24 -11.07 -4.80 11.46
C ILE A 24 -12.30 -5.68 11.66
N ASN A 25 -12.64 -5.95 12.92
CA ASN A 25 -13.78 -6.79 13.28
C ASN A 25 -15.05 -5.95 13.48
N ILE A 26 -16.17 -6.40 12.93
CA ILE A 26 -17.48 -5.75 13.02
C ILE A 26 -18.42 -6.64 13.84
N LEU A 27 -18.95 -6.09 14.93
CA LEU A 27 -20.03 -6.70 15.71
C LEU A 27 -21.39 -6.35 15.08
N ARG A 28 -22.11 -7.36 14.61
CA ARG A 28 -23.45 -7.21 14.05
C ARG A 28 -24.52 -7.25 15.15
N LYS A 29 -25.72 -6.75 14.83
CA LYS A 29 -26.87 -6.68 15.75
C LYS A 29 -27.36 -8.05 16.23
N ASN A 30 -27.07 -9.11 15.49
CA ASN A 30 -27.35 -10.50 15.85
C ASN A 30 -26.31 -11.08 16.84
N GLY A 31 -25.29 -10.31 17.23
CA GLY A 31 -24.21 -10.74 18.13
C GLY A 31 -23.03 -11.42 17.43
N GLU A 32 -23.08 -11.56 16.11
CA GLU A 32 -22.01 -12.17 15.31
C GLU A 32 -20.86 -11.17 15.10
N VAL A 33 -19.62 -11.65 15.19
CA VAL A 33 -18.41 -10.87 14.89
C VAL A 33 -17.77 -11.43 13.63
N LEU A 34 -17.44 -10.55 12.70
CA LEU A 34 -16.92 -10.90 11.38
C LEU A 34 -15.96 -9.83 10.89
N ASP A 35 -14.97 -10.24 10.10
CA ASP A 35 -13.96 -9.32 9.56
C ASP A 35 -14.61 -8.39 8.53
N VAL A 36 -14.16 -7.14 8.43
CA VAL A 36 -14.66 -6.16 7.46
C VAL A 36 -14.55 -6.66 6.02
N ALA A 37 -13.54 -7.48 5.71
CA ALA A 37 -13.38 -8.10 4.41
C ALA A 37 -14.47 -9.15 4.12
N GLU A 38 -14.97 -9.84 5.14
CA GLU A 38 -16.09 -10.79 5.05
C GLU A 38 -17.45 -10.09 5.12
N ALA A 39 -17.51 -8.94 5.80
CA ALA A 39 -18.70 -8.14 5.99
C ALA A 39 -19.08 -7.30 4.77
N SER A 40 -18.09 -6.92 3.95
CA SER A 40 -18.24 -5.97 2.88
C SER A 40 -18.68 -6.65 1.59
N ASP A 41 -19.94 -6.45 1.19
CA ASP A 41 -20.46 -6.84 -0.12
C ASP A 41 -19.70 -6.15 -1.28
N HIS A 42 -19.00 -5.04 -1.00
CA HIS A 42 -18.04 -4.40 -1.89
C HIS A 42 -16.65 -5.03 -1.74
N LEU A 43 -16.39 -6.04 -2.56
CA LEU A 43 -15.16 -6.84 -2.68
C LEU A 43 -13.94 -6.08 -3.25
N ASN A 44 -13.67 -4.86 -2.79
CA ASN A 44 -12.45 -4.12 -3.15
C ASN A 44 -11.37 -4.15 -2.05
N LEU A 45 -11.70 -4.55 -0.82
CA LEU A 45 -10.72 -4.64 0.28
C LEU A 45 -9.64 -5.70 0.00
N VAL A 46 -10.00 -6.82 -0.64
CA VAL A 46 -9.04 -7.84 -1.09
C VAL A 46 -8.11 -7.28 -2.20
N ALA A 47 -8.64 -6.44 -3.09
CA ALA A 47 -7.83 -5.77 -4.12
C ALA A 47 -6.88 -4.72 -3.53
N HIS A 48 -7.27 -4.06 -2.45
CA HIS A 48 -6.44 -3.11 -1.68
C HIS A 48 -5.46 -3.79 -0.70
N ALA A 49 -5.68 -5.07 -0.36
CA ALA A 49 -4.75 -5.86 0.44
C ALA A 49 -3.48 -6.26 -0.35
N LYS A 50 -3.54 -6.20 -1.68
CA LYS A 50 -2.38 -6.45 -2.54
C LYS A 50 -1.35 -5.34 -2.35
N THR A 51 -0.18 -5.69 -1.85
CA THR A 51 0.96 -4.78 -1.78
C THR A 51 1.31 -4.30 -3.19
N VAL A 52 1.17 -2.99 -3.41
CA VAL A 52 1.60 -2.34 -4.64
C VAL A 52 3.02 -1.84 -4.43
N GLU A 53 3.97 -2.45 -5.14
CA GLU A 53 5.35 -2.00 -5.16
C GLU A 53 5.59 -1.10 -6.38
N LYS A 54 6.16 0.07 -6.15
CA LYS A 54 6.55 1.03 -7.18
C LYS A 54 8.03 1.33 -7.06
N PHE A 55 8.76 1.02 -8.13
CA PHE A 55 10.15 1.40 -8.28
C PHE A 55 10.23 2.82 -8.84
N TYR A 56 11.15 3.63 -8.31
CA TYR A 56 11.35 5.00 -8.76
C TYR A 56 12.83 5.31 -8.95
N ILE A 57 13.08 6.27 -9.84
CA ILE A 57 14.37 6.92 -10.02
C ILE A 57 14.14 8.42 -10.12
N CYS A 58 14.82 9.18 -9.28
CA CYS A 58 14.79 10.64 -9.22
C CYS A 58 16.14 11.15 -9.69
N TYR A 59 16.13 12.13 -10.59
CA TYR A 59 17.32 12.81 -11.09
C TYR A 59 16.97 14.28 -11.40
N PRO A 60 17.97 15.18 -11.42
CA PRO A 60 17.74 16.59 -11.73
C PRO A 60 17.19 16.74 -13.16
N ARG A 61 16.09 17.49 -13.31
CA ARG A 61 15.46 17.72 -14.61
C ARG A 61 16.28 18.63 -15.52
N GLU A 62 17.03 19.56 -14.93
CA GLU A 62 17.89 20.51 -15.62
C GLU A 62 19.32 20.28 -15.16
N CYS A 63 20.22 19.96 -16.09
CA CYS A 63 21.64 20.07 -15.85
C CYS A 63 21.98 21.55 -15.92
N VAL A 64 22.43 22.15 -14.82
CA VAL A 64 22.88 23.55 -14.80
C VAL A 64 23.94 23.69 -15.89
N THR A 65 23.62 24.45 -16.93
CA THR A 65 24.50 24.71 -18.08
C THR A 65 25.21 26.03 -17.90
#